data_AF-A0A5D2VE34-F1
#
_entry.id   AF-A0A5D2VE34-F1
#
_cell.length_a   1.000
_cell.length_b   1.000
_cell.length_c   1.000
_cell.angle_alpha   90.00
_cell.angle_beta   90.00
_cell.angle_gamma   90.00
#
_symmetry.space_group_name_H-M   'P 1'
#
loop_
_entity.id
_entity.type
_entity.pdbx_description
1 polymer ?
#
loop_
_entity_poly.entity_id
_entity_poly.type
_entity_poly.pdbx_seq_one_letter_code
_entity_poly.pdbx_strand_id
1 'polypeptide(L)'
;MASDQTLFHYCLLTLYIIALPTWISLYFLQAPYGKHNRPGWGPTISPPLAWFLMESPTLWLTFFLFPSGQHFYNPKSFLLISPFLFHYFNRTVLYPLRLSRNTTQTRAFPVSVAFMAFGFNLLNGYLQARWVSHYKDDYENEELFWWRFLGGLLIFVVGMWVNVWADKVLVGLKKQGDGGYKIPRGGLFELVSCPNYFGEIMEWFGWALMTWSWVGFGFFLYTCANLMPRARATRLWYLEKFKDDYPKDRKAVIPFIY
;
A
#
# COMPACT_ATOMS: atom_id res chain seq x y z
N MET A 1 5.86 -6.07 -30.27
CA MET A 1 6.66 -5.03 -29.59
C MET A 1 5.92 -3.70 -29.52
N ALA A 2 5.52 -3.08 -30.64
CA ALA A 2 4.80 -1.79 -30.62
C ALA A 2 3.46 -1.80 -29.83
N SER A 3 2.67 -2.89 -29.91
CA SER A 3 1.38 -2.99 -29.19
C SER A 3 1.53 -3.06 -27.66
N ASP A 4 2.54 -3.79 -27.15
CA ASP A 4 2.80 -3.89 -25.69
C ASP A 4 3.30 -2.56 -25.13
N GLN A 5 4.16 -1.87 -25.89
CA GLN A 5 4.64 -0.55 -25.50
C GLN A 5 3.49 0.45 -25.43
N THR A 6 2.61 0.48 -26.42
CA THR A 6 1.40 1.34 -26.40
C THR A 6 0.50 1.03 -25.20
N LEU A 7 0.24 -0.25 -24.91
CA LEU A 7 -0.52 -0.67 -23.73
C LEU A 7 0.14 -0.16 -22.44
N PHE A 8 1.45 -0.35 -22.30
CA PHE A 8 2.22 0.12 -21.15
C PHE A 8 2.08 1.63 -20.92
N HIS A 9 2.18 2.43 -21.98
CA HIS A 9 2.02 3.89 -21.89
C HIS A 9 0.60 4.28 -21.45
N TYR A 10 -0.44 3.64 -21.97
CA TYR A 10 -1.81 3.91 -21.54
C TYR A 10 -2.10 3.49 -20.11
N CYS A 11 -1.56 2.34 -19.68
CA CYS A 11 -1.61 1.91 -18.29
C CYS A 11 -0.91 2.93 -17.37
N LEU A 12 0.27 3.41 -17.76
CA LEU A 12 1.01 4.41 -16.99
C LEU A 12 0.23 5.71 -16.90
N LEU A 13 -0.32 6.21 -18.01
CA LEU A 13 -1.16 7.40 -18.03
C LEU A 13 -2.38 7.21 -17.13
N THR A 14 -3.02 6.05 -17.18
CA THR A 14 -4.16 5.71 -16.32
C THR A 14 -3.78 5.79 -14.85
N LEU A 15 -2.62 5.24 -14.43
CA LEU A 15 -2.13 5.31 -13.05
C LEU A 15 -2.05 6.76 -12.53
N TYR A 16 -1.56 7.69 -13.34
CA TYR A 16 -1.52 9.11 -12.97
C TYR A 16 -2.90 9.76 -12.97
N ILE A 17 -3.73 9.49 -13.99
CA ILE A 17 -5.07 10.06 -14.11
C ILE A 17 -5.96 9.65 -12.94
N ILE A 18 -5.89 8.40 -12.47
CA ILE A 18 -6.75 7.91 -11.38
C ILE A 18 -6.34 8.44 -10.00
N ALA A 19 -5.12 8.97 -9.83
CA ALA A 19 -4.62 9.44 -8.53
C ALA A 19 -5.44 10.63 -8.01
N LEU A 20 -5.66 11.66 -8.84
CA LEU A 20 -6.39 12.86 -8.42
C LEU A 20 -7.87 12.57 -8.07
N PRO A 21 -8.66 11.86 -8.91
CA PRO A 21 -10.01 11.44 -8.54
C PRO A 21 -10.04 10.58 -7.27
N THR A 22 -9.05 9.71 -7.07
CA THR A 22 -8.93 8.89 -5.85
C THR A 22 -8.75 9.77 -4.62
N TRP A 23 -7.85 10.75 -4.67
CA TRP A 23 -7.65 11.70 -3.57
C TRP A 23 -8.92 12.49 -3.27
N ILE A 24 -9.53 13.09 -4.29
CA ILE A 24 -10.76 13.90 -4.14
C ILE A 24 -11.87 13.04 -3.53
N SER A 25 -12.09 11.84 -4.08
CA SER A 25 -13.10 10.91 -3.57
C SER A 25 -12.85 10.57 -2.11
N LEU A 26 -11.62 10.18 -1.73
CA LEU A 26 -11.31 9.78 -0.36
C LEU A 26 -11.23 10.96 0.63
N TYR A 27 -11.08 12.18 0.13
CA TYR A 27 -11.14 13.38 0.95
C TYR A 27 -12.55 13.64 1.49
N PHE A 28 -13.57 13.34 0.69
CA PHE A 28 -14.99 13.55 1.05
C PHE A 28 -15.70 12.26 1.48
N LEU A 29 -15.40 11.14 0.83
CA LEU A 29 -16.06 9.85 0.99
C LEU A 29 -15.06 8.80 1.43
N GLN A 30 -15.11 8.44 2.71
CA GLN A 30 -14.24 7.39 3.23
C GLN A 30 -14.67 6.04 2.65
N ALA A 31 -13.66 5.23 2.29
CA ALA A 31 -13.87 3.87 1.84
C ALA A 31 -14.66 3.08 2.92
N PRO A 32 -15.73 2.38 2.54
CA PRO A 32 -16.76 1.84 3.44
C PRO A 32 -16.33 0.53 4.11
N TYR A 33 -15.14 0.49 4.73
CA TYR A 33 -14.68 -0.70 5.45
C TYR A 33 -13.94 -0.32 6.74
N GLY A 34 -13.76 -1.30 7.62
CA GLY A 34 -13.11 -1.10 8.91
C GLY A 34 -13.92 -0.16 9.80
N LYS A 35 -13.35 1.00 10.14
CA LYS A 35 -14.00 2.00 11.02
C LYS A 35 -15.07 2.85 10.33
N HIS A 36 -15.09 2.86 8.99
CA HIS A 36 -16.03 3.62 8.17
C HIS A 36 -17.05 2.71 7.47
N ASN A 37 -17.22 1.47 7.94
CA ASN A 37 -18.19 0.54 7.37
C ASN A 37 -19.61 1.12 7.44
N ARG A 38 -20.33 1.13 6.31
CA ARG A 38 -21.71 1.61 6.19
C ARG A 38 -22.49 0.77 5.16
N PRO A 39 -23.82 0.60 5.33
CA PRO A 39 -24.64 -0.13 4.37
C PRO A 39 -24.67 0.59 3.00
N GLY A 40 -25.13 -0.12 1.96
CA GLY A 40 -25.31 0.43 0.61
C GLY A 40 -24.17 0.18 -0.39
N TRP A 41 -23.17 -0.65 -0.03
CA TRP A 41 -22.02 -0.97 -0.91
C TRP A 41 -22.05 -2.38 -1.51
N GLY A 42 -23.23 -3.01 -1.50
CA GLY A 42 -23.47 -4.33 -2.07
C GLY A 42 -23.10 -5.48 -1.12
N PRO A 43 -22.90 -6.70 -1.66
CA PRO A 43 -22.59 -7.87 -0.85
C PRO A 43 -21.23 -7.75 -0.17
N THR A 44 -21.05 -8.51 0.90
CA THR A 44 -19.85 -8.45 1.73
C THR A 44 -19.24 -9.85 1.90
N ILE A 45 -17.93 -9.89 2.07
CA ILE A 45 -17.14 -11.11 2.29
C ILE A 45 -16.26 -10.96 3.53
N SER A 46 -15.62 -12.04 3.96
CA SER A 46 -14.72 -11.99 5.11
C SER A 46 -13.50 -11.10 4.79
N PRO A 47 -13.05 -10.23 5.71
CA PRO A 47 -11.93 -9.34 5.47
C PRO A 47 -10.63 -10.07 5.12
N PRO A 48 -10.23 -11.17 5.80
CA PRO A 48 -9.03 -11.90 5.41
C PRO A 48 -9.10 -12.38 3.95
N LEU A 49 -10.24 -12.89 3.51
CA LEU A 49 -10.42 -13.33 2.12
C LEU A 49 -10.39 -12.15 1.16
N ALA A 50 -11.05 -11.04 1.49
CA ALA A 50 -11.02 -9.82 0.68
C ALA A 50 -9.60 -9.30 0.47
N TRP A 51 -8.81 -9.21 1.55
CA TRP A 51 -7.43 -8.76 1.50
C TRP A 51 -6.54 -9.72 0.70
N PHE A 52 -6.68 -11.03 0.90
CA PHE A 52 -5.94 -12.02 0.11
C PHE A 52 -6.25 -11.88 -1.39
N LEU A 53 -7.53 -11.85 -1.76
CA LEU A 53 -7.94 -11.79 -3.16
C LEU A 53 -7.50 -10.48 -3.82
N MET A 54 -7.78 -9.33 -3.19
CA MET A 54 -7.53 -8.02 -3.81
C MET A 54 -6.04 -7.70 -3.97
N GLU A 55 -5.17 -8.23 -3.11
CA GLU A 55 -3.73 -8.02 -3.17
C GLU A 55 -3.00 -9.07 -4.03
N SER A 56 -3.59 -10.27 -4.19
CA SER A 56 -2.97 -11.38 -4.92
C SER A 56 -2.45 -11.08 -6.33
N PRO A 57 -3.07 -10.21 -7.17
CA PRO A 57 -2.59 -9.92 -8.51
C PRO A 57 -1.12 -9.54 -8.57
N THR A 58 -0.66 -8.78 -7.60
CA THR A 58 0.74 -8.30 -7.55
C THR A 58 1.76 -9.43 -7.46
N LEU A 59 1.41 -10.60 -6.93
CA LEU A 59 2.30 -11.75 -6.83
C LEU A 59 2.24 -12.62 -8.07
N TRP A 60 1.06 -13.17 -8.38
CA TRP A 60 0.95 -14.14 -9.48
C TRP A 60 1.13 -13.47 -10.85
N LEU A 61 0.69 -12.22 -11.03
CA LEU A 61 0.89 -11.50 -12.29
C LEU A 61 2.37 -11.20 -12.52
N THR A 62 3.09 -10.79 -11.46
CA THR A 62 4.55 -10.61 -11.54
C THR A 62 5.22 -11.93 -11.92
N PHE A 63 4.84 -13.05 -11.28
CA PHE A 63 5.40 -14.36 -11.61
C PHE A 63 5.19 -14.76 -13.07
N PHE A 64 4.03 -14.45 -13.67
CA PHE A 64 3.76 -14.76 -15.08
C PHE A 64 4.43 -13.78 -16.07
N LEU A 65 4.53 -12.49 -15.72
CA LEU A 65 5.04 -11.46 -16.65
C LEU A 65 6.56 -11.32 -16.61
N PHE A 66 7.19 -11.56 -15.47
CA PHE A 66 8.61 -11.33 -15.26
C PHE A 66 9.50 -12.18 -16.20
N PRO A 67 9.21 -13.49 -16.43
CA PRO A 67 9.98 -14.33 -17.36
C PRO A 67 9.94 -13.89 -18.82
N SER A 68 8.87 -13.20 -19.22
CA SER A 68 8.70 -12.65 -20.57
C SER A 68 9.41 -11.30 -20.77
N GLY A 69 10.19 -10.85 -19.78
CA GLY A 69 10.97 -9.63 -19.82
C GLY A 69 12.36 -9.84 -20.42
N GLN A 70 12.89 -8.83 -21.12
CA GLN A 70 14.23 -8.92 -21.70
C GLN A 70 15.35 -8.96 -20.64
N HIS A 71 15.08 -8.49 -19.42
CA HIS A 71 16.00 -8.52 -18.28
C HIS A 71 15.80 -9.73 -17.37
N PHE A 72 15.11 -10.78 -17.83
CA PHE A 72 14.86 -11.98 -17.02
C PHE A 72 16.15 -12.67 -16.57
N TYR A 73 17.24 -12.59 -17.32
CA TYR A 73 18.53 -13.19 -16.92
C TYR A 73 19.45 -12.23 -16.16
N ASN A 74 19.01 -10.99 -15.92
CA ASN A 74 19.82 -9.98 -15.24
C ASN A 74 19.66 -10.08 -13.71
N PRO A 75 20.72 -10.36 -12.93
CA PRO A 75 20.62 -10.42 -11.46
C PRO A 75 20.10 -9.12 -10.83
N LYS A 76 20.44 -7.95 -11.41
CA LYS A 76 19.99 -6.64 -10.90
C LYS A 76 18.48 -6.47 -10.99
N SER A 77 17.81 -7.08 -11.98
CA SER A 77 16.35 -7.02 -12.11
C SER A 77 15.66 -7.83 -11.02
N PHE A 78 16.21 -9.01 -10.68
CA PHE A 78 15.72 -9.82 -9.55
C PHE A 78 15.94 -9.12 -8.21
N LEU A 79 17.14 -8.53 -8.01
CA LEU A 79 17.41 -7.74 -6.82
C LEU A 79 16.42 -6.58 -6.69
N LEU A 80 16.15 -5.88 -7.79
CA LEU A 80 15.22 -4.75 -7.81
C LEU A 80 13.77 -5.16 -7.56
N ILE A 81 13.26 -6.27 -8.11
CA ILE A 81 11.87 -6.70 -7.88
C ILE A 81 11.65 -7.34 -6.50
N SER A 82 12.72 -7.79 -5.84
CA SER A 82 12.61 -8.53 -4.57
C SER A 82 11.92 -7.77 -3.43
N PRO A 83 12.14 -6.45 -3.18
CA PRO A 83 11.45 -5.74 -2.11
C PRO A 83 9.95 -5.61 -2.38
N PHE A 84 9.56 -5.41 -3.64
CA PHE A 84 8.16 -5.38 -4.07
C PHE A 84 7.47 -6.72 -3.78
N LEU A 85 8.08 -7.83 -4.18
CA LEU A 85 7.55 -9.17 -3.89
C LEU A 85 7.50 -9.47 -2.40
N PHE A 86 8.51 -9.04 -1.63
CA PHE A 86 8.55 -9.23 -0.19
C PHE A 86 7.43 -8.45 0.52
N HIS A 87 7.20 -7.19 0.14
CA HIS A 87 6.06 -6.41 0.63
C HIS A 87 4.74 -7.11 0.33
N TYR A 88 4.50 -7.47 -0.93
CA TYR A 88 3.23 -8.06 -1.34
C TYR A 88 3.06 -9.49 -0.83
N PHE A 89 4.12 -10.24 -0.53
CA PHE A 89 4.02 -11.50 0.18
C PHE A 89 3.54 -11.28 1.62
N ASN A 90 4.11 -10.29 2.32
CA ASN A 90 3.61 -9.91 3.64
C ASN A 90 2.16 -9.40 3.58
N ARG A 91 1.79 -8.61 2.57
CA ARG A 91 0.46 -8.00 2.45
C ARG A 91 -0.63 -8.96 1.99
N THR A 92 -0.33 -9.87 1.07
CA THR A 92 -1.26 -10.86 0.52
C THR A 92 -1.38 -12.09 1.40
N VAL A 93 -0.28 -12.58 1.97
CA VAL A 93 -0.27 -13.85 2.70
C VAL A 93 -0.23 -13.61 4.21
N LEU A 94 0.83 -12.97 4.72
CA LEU A 94 1.05 -12.90 6.16
C LEU A 94 0.02 -12.02 6.89
N TYR A 95 -0.35 -10.88 6.31
CA TYR A 95 -1.29 -9.94 6.92
C TYR A 95 -2.72 -10.53 7.00
N PRO A 96 -3.30 -11.13 5.94
CA PRO A 96 -4.60 -11.78 6.02
C PRO A 96 -4.61 -12.96 6.97
N LEU A 97 -3.54 -13.76 7.05
CA LEU A 97 -3.42 -14.84 8.04
C LEU A 97 -3.41 -14.28 9.47
N ARG A 98 -2.66 -13.20 9.73
CA ARG A 98 -2.69 -12.51 11.04
C ARG A 98 -4.07 -11.96 11.34
N LEU A 99 -4.76 -11.42 10.34
CA LEU A 99 -6.11 -10.86 10.51
C LEU A 99 -7.13 -11.96 10.82
N SER A 100 -7.08 -13.09 10.11
CA SER A 100 -7.95 -14.25 10.33
C SER A 100 -7.79 -14.82 11.74
N ARG A 101 -6.56 -14.97 12.23
CA ARG A 101 -6.29 -15.52 13.57
C ARG A 101 -6.73 -14.61 14.72
N ASN A 102 -6.82 -13.31 14.49
CA ASN A 102 -7.05 -12.30 15.53
C ASN A 102 -8.41 -11.58 15.42
N THR A 103 -9.24 -11.93 14.43
CA THR A 103 -10.56 -11.32 14.24
C THR A 103 -11.64 -12.29 14.71
N THR A 104 -12.22 -12.00 15.88
CA THR A 104 -13.38 -12.73 16.42
C THR A 104 -14.72 -12.15 15.96
N GLN A 105 -14.73 -10.95 15.36
CA GLN A 105 -15.94 -10.27 14.89
C GLN A 105 -16.17 -10.46 13.39
N THR A 106 -17.42 -10.70 13.00
CA THR A 106 -17.95 -10.74 11.62
C THR A 106 -17.96 -9.34 10.97
N ARG A 107 -16.82 -8.66 10.92
CA ARG A 107 -16.73 -7.40 10.17
C ARG A 107 -16.81 -7.74 8.69
N ALA A 108 -17.81 -7.20 8.02
CA ALA A 108 -18.02 -7.42 6.61
C ALA A 108 -17.10 -6.50 5.78
N PHE A 109 -16.52 -7.02 4.69
CA PHE A 109 -15.76 -6.23 3.72
C PHE A 109 -16.55 -6.14 2.40
N PRO A 110 -16.88 -4.96 1.88
CA PRO A 110 -17.66 -4.84 0.65
C PRO A 110 -16.91 -5.40 -0.57
N VAL A 111 -17.57 -6.27 -1.33
CA VAL A 111 -17.01 -6.91 -2.53
C VAL A 111 -16.64 -5.88 -3.59
N SER A 112 -17.45 -4.83 -3.74
CA SER A 112 -17.20 -3.71 -4.66
C SER A 112 -15.84 -3.05 -4.41
N VAL A 113 -15.48 -2.82 -3.14
CA VAL A 113 -14.18 -2.24 -2.76
C VAL A 113 -13.04 -3.19 -3.03
N ALA A 114 -13.21 -4.49 -2.72
CA ALA A 114 -12.20 -5.50 -3.00
C ALA A 114 -11.94 -5.63 -4.50
N PHE A 115 -12.98 -5.53 -5.32
CA PHE A 115 -12.89 -5.58 -6.78
C PHE A 115 -12.15 -4.35 -7.36
N MET A 116 -12.43 -3.15 -6.86
CA MET A 116 -11.68 -1.95 -7.26
C MET A 116 -10.20 -2.05 -6.89
N ALA A 117 -9.89 -2.55 -5.69
CA ALA A 117 -8.52 -2.78 -5.24
C ALA A 117 -7.82 -3.86 -6.09
N PHE A 118 -8.52 -4.93 -6.45
CA PHE A 118 -8.04 -5.97 -7.37
C PHE A 118 -7.68 -5.39 -8.75
N GLY A 119 -8.57 -4.58 -9.32
CA GLY A 119 -8.34 -3.89 -10.60
C GLY A 119 -7.12 -2.95 -10.55
N PHE A 120 -6.98 -2.19 -9.46
CA PHE A 120 -5.80 -1.37 -9.23
C PHE A 120 -4.52 -2.22 -9.13
N ASN A 121 -4.54 -3.33 -8.39
CA ASN A 121 -3.38 -4.19 -8.22
C ASN A 121 -3.02 -4.97 -9.50
N LEU A 122 -3.97 -5.24 -10.40
CA LEU A 122 -3.66 -5.70 -11.76
C LEU A 122 -2.89 -4.63 -12.54
N LEU A 123 -3.37 -3.39 -12.55
CA LEU A 123 -2.72 -2.28 -13.23
C LEU A 123 -1.32 -2.03 -12.68
N ASN A 124 -1.21 -1.90 -11.35
CA ASN A 124 0.06 -1.64 -10.68
C ASN A 124 1.01 -2.83 -10.85
N GLY A 125 0.55 -4.06 -10.61
CA GLY A 125 1.34 -5.27 -10.79
C GLY A 125 1.91 -5.41 -12.21
N TYR A 126 1.08 -5.17 -13.23
CA TYR A 126 1.52 -5.14 -14.63
C TYR A 126 2.62 -4.09 -14.84
N LEU A 127 2.37 -2.84 -14.42
CA LEU A 127 3.30 -1.74 -14.63
C LEU A 127 4.65 -1.98 -13.93
N GLN A 128 4.65 -2.36 -12.65
CA GLN A 128 5.89 -2.57 -11.89
C GLN A 128 6.67 -3.76 -12.43
N ALA A 129 6.00 -4.90 -12.65
CA ALA A 129 6.66 -6.10 -13.17
C ALA A 129 7.23 -5.85 -14.57
N ARG A 130 6.47 -5.22 -15.46
CA ARG A 130 6.88 -4.96 -16.84
C ARG A 130 7.97 -3.90 -16.95
N TRP A 131 7.94 -2.88 -16.10
CA TRP A 131 9.04 -1.91 -16.01
C TRP A 131 10.34 -2.59 -15.63
N VAL A 132 10.34 -3.34 -14.52
CA VAL A 132 11.56 -3.97 -13.98
C VAL A 132 12.08 -5.08 -14.90
N SER A 133 11.20 -5.89 -15.48
CA SER A 133 11.59 -7.03 -16.32
C SER A 133 11.87 -6.66 -17.77
N HIS A 134 11.28 -5.58 -18.30
CA HIS A 134 11.35 -5.26 -19.73
C HIS A 134 11.81 -3.82 -20.03
N TYR A 135 11.17 -2.77 -19.49
CA TYR A 135 11.42 -1.41 -19.99
C TYR A 135 12.58 -0.65 -19.35
N LYS A 136 13.11 -1.10 -18.21
CA LYS A 136 14.22 -0.43 -17.53
C LYS A 136 15.54 -0.64 -18.30
N ASP A 137 16.09 0.43 -18.85
CA ASP A 137 17.25 0.43 -19.73
C ASP A 137 18.59 0.77 -19.03
N ASP A 138 18.55 1.32 -17.82
CA ASP A 138 19.72 1.85 -17.11
C ASP A 138 20.41 0.84 -16.15
N TYR A 139 20.23 -0.47 -16.34
CA TYR A 139 20.91 -1.49 -15.52
C TYR A 139 22.44 -1.53 -15.70
N GLU A 140 22.94 -1.00 -16.82
CA GLU A 140 24.38 -0.98 -17.15
C GLU A 140 25.15 0.11 -16.40
N ASN A 141 24.47 1.16 -15.91
CA ASN A 141 25.10 2.22 -15.12
C ASN A 141 25.27 1.77 -13.66
N GLU A 142 26.38 1.11 -13.36
CA GLU A 142 26.59 0.42 -12.08
C GLU A 142 26.56 1.36 -10.87
N GLU A 143 27.33 2.44 -10.89
CA GLU A 143 27.43 3.35 -9.75
C GLU A 143 26.07 3.96 -9.43
N LEU A 144 25.39 4.48 -10.45
CA LEU A 144 24.12 5.16 -10.28
C LEU A 144 23.02 4.19 -9.85
N PHE A 145 23.01 2.97 -10.40
CA PHE A 145 22.10 1.91 -9.97
C PHE A 145 22.27 1.61 -8.48
N TRP A 146 23.51 1.40 -8.01
CA TRP A 146 23.76 1.05 -6.61
C TRP A 146 23.42 2.17 -5.64
N TRP A 147 23.72 3.43 -5.97
CA TRP A 147 23.33 4.57 -5.12
C TRP A 147 21.81 4.69 -4.98
N ARG A 148 21.08 4.59 -6.09
CA ARG A 148 19.61 4.60 -6.11
C ARG A 148 19.02 3.41 -5.36
N PHE A 149 19.56 2.23 -5.63
CA PHE A 149 19.09 0.98 -5.04
C PHE A 149 19.33 0.96 -3.52
N LEU A 150 20.55 1.23 -3.04
CA LEU A 150 20.86 1.18 -1.61
C LEU A 150 20.15 2.28 -0.82
N GLY A 151 20.11 3.51 -1.35
CA GLY A 151 19.41 4.62 -0.72
C GLY A 151 17.90 4.38 -0.65
N GLY A 152 17.31 3.93 -1.76
CA GLY A 152 15.89 3.58 -1.81
C GLY A 152 15.55 2.35 -0.95
N LEU A 153 16.41 1.34 -0.91
CA LEU A 153 16.24 0.13 -0.09
C LEU A 153 16.27 0.45 1.40
N LEU A 154 17.16 1.33 1.84
CA LEU A 154 17.21 1.78 3.23
C LEU A 154 15.88 2.43 3.64
N ILE A 155 15.38 3.37 2.82
CA ILE A 155 14.10 4.04 3.05
C ILE A 155 12.95 3.01 3.05
N PHE A 156 12.98 2.07 2.09
CA PHE A 156 11.98 1.02 1.96
C PHE A 156 11.92 0.13 3.20
N VAL A 157 13.06 -0.38 3.66
CA VAL A 157 13.14 -1.27 4.82
C VAL A 157 12.68 -0.56 6.11
N VAL A 158 13.06 0.71 6.29
CA VAL A 158 12.60 1.51 7.43
C VAL A 158 11.08 1.71 7.36
N GLY A 159 10.55 2.07 6.18
CA GLY A 159 9.10 2.20 5.97
C GLY A 159 8.35 0.91 6.28
N MET A 160 8.85 -0.22 5.78
CA MET A 160 8.24 -1.53 5.97
C MET A 160 8.27 -1.99 7.42
N TRP A 161 9.37 -1.71 8.12
CA TRP A 161 9.43 -1.96 9.55
C TRP A 161 8.37 -1.16 10.31
N VAL A 162 8.25 0.14 10.03
CA VAL A 162 7.22 1.00 10.63
C VAL A 162 5.81 0.51 10.31
N ASN A 163 5.52 0.15 9.05
CA ASN A 163 4.24 -0.37 8.62
C ASN A 163 3.86 -1.66 9.36
N VAL A 164 4.75 -2.66 9.32
CA VAL A 164 4.51 -3.97 9.94
C VAL A 164 4.41 -3.87 11.46
N TRP A 165 5.24 -3.03 12.09
CA TRP A 165 5.17 -2.76 13.53
C TRP A 165 3.82 -2.14 13.91
N ALA A 166 3.41 -1.08 13.22
CA ALA A 166 2.16 -0.39 13.50
C ALA A 166 0.94 -1.30 13.27
N ASP A 167 0.93 -2.08 12.19
CA ASP A 167 -0.14 -3.05 11.93
C ASP A 167 -0.21 -4.14 13.01
N LYS A 168 0.93 -4.63 13.52
CA LYS A 168 0.97 -5.58 14.65
C LYS A 168 0.35 -4.98 15.91
N VAL A 169 0.68 -3.72 16.23
CA VAL A 169 0.07 -3.01 17.38
C VAL A 169 -1.45 -2.90 17.20
N LEU A 170 -1.92 -2.47 16.01
CA LEU A 170 -3.34 -2.32 15.73
C LEU A 170 -4.11 -3.64 15.78
N VAL A 171 -3.52 -4.73 15.27
CA VAL A 171 -4.10 -6.07 15.36
C VAL A 171 -4.13 -6.57 16.81
N GLY A 172 -3.08 -6.29 17.59
CA GLY A 172 -3.04 -6.61 19.03
C GLY A 172 -4.15 -5.91 19.82
N LEU A 173 -4.42 -4.63 19.51
CA LEU A 173 -5.51 -3.87 20.14
C LEU A 173 -6.91 -4.46 19.85
N LYS A 174 -7.11 -5.09 18.68
CA LYS A 174 -8.35 -5.79 18.36
C LYS A 174 -8.55 -7.04 19.21
N LYS A 175 -7.48 -7.74 19.57
CA LYS A 175 -7.52 -8.94 20.42
C LYS A 175 -7.90 -8.61 21.88
N GLN A 176 -7.47 -7.46 22.39
CA GLN A 176 -7.66 -7.04 23.78
C GLN A 176 -9.00 -6.34 24.07
N GLY A 177 -9.88 -6.16 23.07
CA GLY A 177 -11.11 -5.40 23.23
C GLY A 177 -12.35 -6.30 23.19
N ASP A 178 -13.32 -6.01 24.07
CA ASP A 178 -14.68 -6.57 24.03
C ASP A 178 -15.52 -6.01 22.86
N GLY A 179 -14.89 -5.83 21.68
CA GLY A 179 -15.51 -5.29 20.47
C GLY A 179 -15.39 -3.77 20.27
N GLY A 180 -14.91 -3.03 21.27
CA GLY A 180 -14.66 -1.58 21.19
C GLY A 180 -13.36 -1.21 20.46
N TYR A 181 -13.31 0.01 19.89
CA TYR A 181 -12.04 0.58 19.41
C TYR A 181 -11.26 1.19 20.59
N LYS A 182 -9.93 1.14 20.54
CA LYS A 182 -9.03 1.77 21.53
C LYS A 182 -8.11 2.80 20.87
N ILE A 183 -7.59 3.73 21.66
CA ILE A 183 -6.56 4.68 21.23
C ILE A 183 -5.21 3.96 21.23
N PRO A 184 -4.51 3.86 20.08
CA PRO A 184 -3.17 3.29 20.06
C PRO A 184 -2.18 4.24 20.76
N ARG A 185 -1.30 3.66 21.58
CA ARG A 185 -0.27 4.36 22.37
C ARG A 185 1.11 3.73 22.11
N GLY A 186 2.16 4.52 22.30
CA GLY A 186 3.56 4.12 22.19
C GLY A 186 4.18 4.31 20.80
N GLY A 187 5.49 4.58 20.77
CA GLY A 187 6.27 4.80 19.56
C GLY A 187 5.69 5.92 18.68
N LEU A 188 5.65 5.71 17.37
CA LEU A 188 5.14 6.70 16.41
C LEU A 188 3.65 7.03 16.58
N PHE A 189 2.88 6.21 17.30
CA PHE A 189 1.47 6.56 17.58
C PHE A 189 1.34 7.79 18.47
N GLU A 190 2.38 8.20 19.21
CA GLU A 190 2.34 9.45 19.97
C GLU A 190 2.49 10.69 19.07
N LEU A 191 3.03 10.54 17.86
CA LEU A 191 3.23 11.64 16.91
C LEU A 191 2.14 11.68 15.84
N VAL A 192 1.71 10.51 15.35
CA VAL A 192 0.77 10.39 14.23
C VAL A 192 -0.32 9.37 14.50
N SER A 193 -1.49 9.60 13.90
CA SER A 193 -2.68 8.74 14.04
C SER A 193 -2.52 7.42 13.28
N CYS A 194 -1.84 7.47 12.14
CA CYS A 194 -1.68 6.35 11.20
C CYS A 194 -0.21 6.13 10.83
N PRO A 195 0.64 5.67 11.78
CA PRO A 195 2.04 5.36 11.48
C PRO A 195 2.17 4.19 10.49
N ASN A 196 1.19 3.30 10.39
CA ASN A 196 1.18 2.26 9.37
C ASN A 196 1.11 2.84 7.95
N TYR A 197 0.26 3.85 7.74
CA TYR A 197 0.19 4.57 6.46
C TYR A 197 1.45 5.39 6.19
N PHE A 198 2.07 5.97 7.23
CA PHE A 198 3.34 6.67 7.09
C PHE A 198 4.46 5.73 6.61
N GLY A 199 4.58 4.56 7.25
CA GLY A 199 5.52 3.52 6.83
C GLY A 199 5.29 3.10 5.37
N GLU A 200 4.04 2.88 4.97
CA GLU A 200 3.70 2.48 3.60
C GLU A 200 4.02 3.58 2.57
N ILE A 201 3.84 4.86 2.92
CA ILE A 201 4.27 5.99 2.07
C ILE A 201 5.79 6.00 1.92
N MET A 202 6.54 5.78 3.01
CA MET A 202 8.00 5.68 2.95
C MET A 202 8.46 4.48 2.12
N GLU A 203 7.80 3.33 2.23
CA GLU A 203 8.09 2.15 1.41
C GLU A 203 8.04 2.50 -0.07
N TRP A 204 6.92 3.07 -0.51
CA TRP A 204 6.74 3.37 -1.92
C TRP A 204 7.57 4.56 -2.40
N PHE A 205 7.97 5.47 -1.50
CA PHE A 205 8.99 6.47 -1.82
C PHE A 205 10.36 5.83 -2.05
N GLY A 206 10.78 4.92 -1.17
CA GLY A 206 12.00 4.14 -1.35
C GLY A 206 11.97 3.32 -2.64
N TRP A 207 10.82 2.71 -2.97
CA TRP A 207 10.60 2.02 -4.25
C TRP A 207 10.80 2.95 -5.45
N ALA A 208 10.21 4.14 -5.45
CA ALA A 208 10.37 5.12 -6.54
C ALA A 208 11.83 5.53 -6.73
N LEU A 209 12.62 5.63 -5.65
CA LEU A 209 14.05 5.89 -5.71
C LEU A 209 14.83 4.70 -6.26
N MET A 210 14.55 3.47 -5.81
CA MET A 210 15.21 2.25 -6.30
C MET A 210 14.96 2.02 -7.79
N THR A 211 13.71 2.14 -8.25
CA THR A 211 13.37 1.93 -9.65
C THR A 211 13.81 3.08 -10.53
N TRP A 212 13.87 4.29 -9.95
CA TRP A 212 14.12 5.57 -10.61
C TRP A 212 13.28 5.71 -11.89
N SER A 213 11.98 5.52 -11.75
CA SER A 213 11.07 5.43 -12.89
C SER A 213 9.76 6.16 -12.68
N TRP A 214 9.15 6.59 -13.79
CA TRP A 214 7.81 7.16 -13.79
C TRP A 214 6.76 6.20 -13.26
N VAL A 215 6.99 4.89 -13.38
CA VAL A 215 6.10 3.86 -12.86
C VAL A 215 6.20 3.75 -11.34
N GLY A 216 7.42 3.76 -10.79
CA GLY A 216 7.64 3.77 -9.34
C GLY A 216 7.13 5.05 -8.71
N PHE A 217 7.43 6.20 -9.32
CA PHE A 217 6.95 7.51 -8.86
C PHE A 217 5.42 7.64 -8.94
N GLY A 218 4.80 7.16 -10.03
CA GLY A 218 3.35 7.16 -10.18
C GLY A 218 2.65 6.33 -9.09
N PHE A 219 3.24 5.19 -8.72
CA PHE A 219 2.71 4.38 -7.64
C PHE A 219 2.88 5.05 -6.27
N PHE A 220 4.03 5.68 -6.01
CA PHE A 220 4.22 6.50 -4.80
C PHE A 220 3.16 7.61 -4.70
N LEU A 221 2.91 8.36 -5.79
CA LEU A 221 1.88 9.38 -5.82
C LEU A 221 0.48 8.80 -5.59
N TYR A 222 0.15 7.66 -6.18
CA TYR A 222 -1.12 6.99 -5.95
C TYR A 222 -1.26 6.53 -4.48
N THR A 223 -0.21 6.02 -3.87
CA THR A 223 -0.18 5.68 -2.45
C THR A 223 -0.48 6.91 -1.58
N CYS A 224 0.18 8.05 -1.85
CA CYS A 224 -0.15 9.31 -1.18
C CYS A 224 -1.61 9.71 -1.42
N ALA A 225 -2.08 9.59 -2.68
CA ALA A 225 -3.44 9.87 -3.11
C ALA A 225 -4.48 9.08 -2.28
N ASN A 226 -4.17 7.82 -1.99
CA ASN A 226 -5.05 6.92 -1.24
C ASN A 226 -4.94 7.09 0.28
N LEU A 227 -3.71 7.10 0.82
CA LEU A 227 -3.48 6.92 2.24
C LEU A 227 -3.57 8.23 3.04
N MET A 228 -3.16 9.37 2.49
CA MET A 228 -3.17 10.63 3.24
C MET A 228 -4.59 11.13 3.56
N PRO A 229 -5.58 11.11 2.63
CA PRO A 229 -6.96 11.47 2.98
C PRO A 229 -7.58 10.50 3.99
N ARG A 230 -7.24 9.20 3.87
CA ARG A 230 -7.68 8.17 4.82
C ARG A 230 -7.08 8.34 6.21
N ALA A 231 -5.83 8.78 6.30
CA ALA A 231 -5.19 9.11 7.57
C ALA A 231 -5.90 10.29 8.25
N ARG A 232 -6.20 11.34 7.46
CA ARG A 232 -6.96 12.50 7.93
C ARG A 232 -8.34 12.10 8.45
N ALA A 233 -9.09 11.32 7.67
CA ALA A 233 -10.40 10.82 8.10
C ALA A 233 -10.30 9.93 9.36
N THR A 234 -9.24 9.14 9.47
CA THR A 234 -8.96 8.31 10.66
C THR A 234 -8.71 9.17 11.90
N ARG A 235 -7.90 10.22 11.77
CA ARG A 235 -7.65 11.19 12.85
C ARG A 235 -8.93 11.89 13.29
N LEU A 236 -9.72 12.41 12.35
CA LEU A 236 -10.99 13.06 12.64
C LEU A 236 -11.95 12.12 13.38
N TRP A 237 -12.05 10.88 12.92
CA TRP A 237 -12.85 9.87 13.60
C TRP A 237 -12.38 9.58 15.03
N TYR A 238 -11.06 9.57 15.27
CA TYR A 238 -10.51 9.41 16.62
C TYR A 238 -10.84 10.61 17.53
N LEU A 239 -10.70 11.84 17.03
CA LEU A 239 -11.06 13.07 17.74
C LEU A 239 -12.56 13.10 18.09
N GLU A 240 -13.42 12.72 17.16
CA GLU A 240 -14.86 12.70 17.38
C GLU A 240 -15.29 11.61 18.38
N LYS A 241 -14.71 10.42 18.25
CA LYS A 241 -15.08 9.27 19.08
C LYS A 241 -14.59 9.38 20.52
N PHE A 242 -13.35 9.82 20.71
CA PHE A 242 -12.70 9.83 22.02
C PHE A 242 -12.61 11.24 22.62
N LYS A 243 -13.00 12.27 21.88
CA LYS A 243 -13.08 13.66 22.36
C LYS A 243 -11.79 14.08 23.08
N ASP A 244 -11.88 14.38 24.37
CA ASP A 244 -10.76 14.87 25.18
C ASP A 244 -9.74 13.79 25.56
N ASP A 245 -10.10 12.50 25.44
CA ASP A 245 -9.16 11.40 25.69
C ASP A 245 -8.14 11.22 24.55
N TYR A 246 -8.41 11.79 23.36
CA TYR A 246 -7.51 11.69 22.21
C TYR A 246 -6.49 12.83 22.18
N PRO A 247 -5.18 12.53 22.05
CA PRO A 247 -4.16 13.58 21.98
C PRO A 247 -4.32 14.45 20.73
N LYS A 248 -4.71 15.72 20.93
CA LYS A 248 -5.04 16.67 19.85
C LYS A 248 -3.81 17.06 19.00
N ASP A 249 -2.62 16.99 19.58
CA ASP A 249 -1.34 17.32 18.93
C ASP A 249 -0.89 16.27 17.90
N ARG A 250 -1.42 15.04 17.98
CA ARG A 250 -1.13 13.99 16.98
C ARG A 250 -1.52 14.47 15.60
N LYS A 251 -0.62 14.29 14.64
CA LYS A 251 -0.88 14.52 13.23
C LYS A 251 -1.55 13.30 12.60
N ALA A 252 -2.01 13.39 11.36
CA ALA A 252 -2.67 12.30 10.66
C ALA A 252 -1.69 11.21 10.25
N VAL A 253 -0.61 11.57 9.55
CA VAL A 253 0.35 10.61 8.96
C VAL A 253 1.79 11.11 8.88
N ILE A 254 2.06 12.39 8.64
CA ILE A 254 3.42 12.94 8.63
C ILE A 254 3.71 13.58 9.99
N PRO A 255 4.71 13.10 10.75
CA PRO A 255 5.05 13.66 12.06
C PRO A 255 5.26 15.17 11.99
N PHE A 256 4.68 15.90 12.93
CA PHE A 256 4.75 17.36 13.07
C PHE A 256 4.13 18.20 11.93
N ILE A 257 3.84 17.61 10.77
CA ILE A 257 3.39 18.32 9.56
C ILE A 257 1.89 18.09 9.28
N TYR A 258 1.48 16.84 9.01
CA TYR A 258 0.15 16.53 8.45
C TYR A 258 -0.50 15.32 9.08
#